data_AF-A0A8J6JS95-F1
#
_entry.id   AF-A0A8J6JS95-F1
#
_cell.length_a   1.000
_cell.length_b   1.000
_cell.length_c   1.000
_cell.angle_alpha   90.00
_cell.angle_beta   90.00
_cell.angle_gamma   90.00
#
_symmetry.space_group_name_H-M   'P 1'
#
loop_
_entity.id
_entity.type
_entity.pdbx_description
1 polymer ?
#
loop_
_entity_poly.entity_id
_entity_poly.type
_entity_poly.pdbx_seq_one_letter_code
_entity_poly.pdbx_strand_id
1 'polypeptide(L)'
;MKHSPFAWSMMLGDLTLASWETIMHRTRMMADGSCTIGEYQRMGTEKLVAMQSAAIALATGQGHAAAMQPFLSKARANARRLRA
;
A
#
# COMPACT_ATOMS: atom_id res chain seq x y z
N MET A 1 3.88 17.30 16.52
CA MET A 1 4.98 17.19 15.54
C MET A 1 4.57 17.97 14.29
N LYS A 2 5.32 18.99 13.87
CA LYS A 2 5.03 19.74 12.64
C LYS A 2 5.43 18.86 11.44
N HIS A 3 4.46 18.43 10.63
CA HIS A 3 4.74 17.67 9.42
C HIS A 3 5.36 18.61 8.37
N SER A 4 6.63 18.36 8.01
CA SER A 4 7.29 19.09 6.93
C SER A 4 6.61 18.74 5.59
N PRO A 5 6.26 19.72 4.75
CA PRO A 5 5.69 19.47 3.42
C PRO A 5 6.59 18.57 2.57
N PHE A 6 7.91 18.62 2.78
CA PHE A 6 8.87 17.73 2.14
C PHE A 6 8.69 16.27 2.57
N ALA A 7 8.49 16.01 3.87
CA ALA A 7 8.28 14.66 4.39
C ALA A 7 6.96 14.04 3.87
N TRP A 8 5.93 14.86 3.69
CA TRP A 8 4.68 14.43 3.07
C TRP A 8 4.85 14.06 1.60
N SER A 9 5.55 14.90 0.83
CA SER A 9 5.86 14.60 -0.58
C SER A 9 6.69 13.33 -0.74
N MET A 10 7.66 13.09 0.15
CA MET A 10 8.42 11.82 0.16
C MET A 10 7.52 10.61 0.47
N MET A 11 6.63 10.71 1.45
CA MET A 11 5.67 9.63 1.74
C MET A 11 4.77 9.32 0.53
N LEU A 12 4.28 10.34 -0.16
CA LEU A 12 3.48 10.16 -1.37
C LEU A 12 4.29 9.52 -2.50
N GLY A 13 5.54 9.94 -2.69
CA GLY A 13 6.45 9.36 -3.69
C GLY A 13 6.70 7.87 -3.44
N ASP A 14 7.05 7.51 -2.20
CA ASP A 14 7.29 6.12 -1.80
C ASP A 14 6.04 5.25 -1.95
N LEU A 15 4.87 5.78 -1.59
CA LEU A 15 3.60 5.09 -1.78
C LEU A 15 3.34 4.84 -3.26
N THR A 16 3.57 5.86 -4.10
CA THR A 16 3.34 5.80 -5.55
C THR A 16 4.23 4.74 -6.19
N LEU A 17 5.54 4.77 -5.91
CA LEU A 17 6.51 3.80 -6.45
C LEU A 17 6.18 2.37 -6.03
N ALA A 18 5.93 2.14 -4.73
CA ALA A 18 5.62 0.82 -4.23
C ALA A 18 4.26 0.30 -4.74
N SER A 19 3.28 1.19 -4.92
CA SER A 19 1.99 0.85 -5.53
C SER A 19 2.15 0.50 -7.01
N TRP A 20 3.00 1.24 -7.74
CA TRP A 20 3.28 1.00 -9.15
C TRP A 20 3.91 -0.38 -9.38
N GLU A 21 4.94 -0.74 -8.62
CA GLU A 21 5.56 -2.07 -8.68
C GLU A 21 4.53 -3.18 -8.42
N THR A 22 3.67 -2.97 -7.43
CA THR A 22 2.61 -3.92 -7.07
C THR A 22 1.59 -4.07 -8.20
N ILE A 23 1.14 -2.97 -8.81
CA ILE A 23 0.18 -3.02 -9.93
C ILE A 23 0.80 -3.75 -11.13
N MET A 24 2.01 -3.39 -11.53
CA MET A 24 2.67 -4.00 -12.69
C MET A 24 2.86 -5.51 -12.52
N HIS A 25 3.30 -5.95 -11.34
CA HIS A 25 3.46 -7.38 -11.07
C HIS A 25 2.12 -8.13 -11.09
N ARG A 26 1.07 -7.56 -10.48
CA ARG A 26 -0.27 -8.18 -10.45
C ARG A 26 -0.89 -8.24 -11.84
N THR A 27 -0.73 -7.20 -12.65
CA THR A 27 -1.14 -7.20 -14.06
C THR A 27 -0.41 -8.29 -14.83
N ARG A 28 0.89 -8.49 -14.58
CA ARG A 28 1.66 -9.58 -15.18
C ARG A 28 1.12 -10.96 -14.78
N MET A 29 0.91 -11.21 -13.48
CA MET A 29 0.35 -12.48 -13.00
C MET A 29 -1.06 -12.80 -13.55
N MET A 30 -1.85 -11.76 -13.82
CA MET A 30 -3.17 -11.93 -14.45
C MET A 30 -3.03 -12.22 -15.95
N ALA A 31 -2.08 -11.58 -16.62
CA ALA A 31 -1.83 -11.74 -18.06
C ALA A 31 -1.17 -13.09 -18.40
N ASP A 32 -0.28 -13.61 -17.55
CA ASP A 32 0.37 -14.91 -17.73
C ASP A 32 -0.45 -16.09 -17.15
N GLY A 33 -1.57 -15.80 -16.48
CA GLY A 33 -2.43 -16.80 -15.85
C GLY A 33 -1.85 -17.42 -14.57
N SER A 34 -0.75 -16.89 -14.03
CA SER A 34 -0.11 -17.40 -12.81
C SER A 34 -0.80 -16.91 -11.52
N CYS A 35 -1.78 -16.02 -11.62
CA CYS A 35 -2.53 -15.50 -10.49
C CYS A 35 -3.48 -16.55 -9.90
N THR A 36 -3.02 -17.24 -8.85
CA THR A 36 -3.88 -18.19 -8.10
C THR A 36 -5.01 -17.48 -7.36
N ILE A 37 -6.10 -18.19 -7.07
CA ILE A 37 -7.21 -17.69 -6.23
C ILE A 37 -6.70 -17.27 -4.84
N GLY A 38 -5.75 -18.01 -4.26
CA GLY A 38 -5.13 -17.67 -2.98
C GLY A 38 -4.36 -16.34 -3.05
N GLU A 39 -3.62 -16.11 -4.12
CA GLU A 39 -2.94 -14.84 -4.34
C GLU A 39 -3.95 -13.71 -4.53
N TYR A 40 -5.03 -13.94 -5.29
CA TYR A 40 -6.12 -12.97 -5.47
C TYR A 40 -6.80 -12.57 -4.16
N GLN A 41 -7.12 -13.55 -3.31
CA GLN A 41 -7.68 -13.29 -1.99
C GLN A 41 -6.71 -12.51 -1.10
N ARG A 42 -5.43 -12.87 -1.11
CA ARG A 42 -4.38 -12.15 -0.37
C ARG A 42 -4.26 -10.69 -0.82
N MET A 43 -4.36 -10.45 -2.13
CA MET A 43 -4.36 -9.10 -2.69
C MET A 43 -5.53 -8.24 -2.17
N GLY A 44 -6.71 -8.84 -2.03
CA GLY A 44 -7.90 -8.18 -1.49
C GLY A 44 -7.78 -7.89 0.01
N THR A 45 -7.35 -8.87 0.80
CA THR A 45 -7.22 -8.72 2.26
C THR A 45 -6.19 -7.66 2.65
N GLU A 46 -5.07 -7.58 1.94
CA GLU A 46 -4.05 -6.55 2.16
C GLU A 46 -4.61 -5.12 1.96
N LYS A 47 -5.44 -4.91 0.93
CA LYS A 47 -6.10 -3.62 0.69
C LYS A 47 -7.12 -3.30 1.79
N LEU A 48 -7.94 -4.28 2.19
CA LEU A 48 -8.93 -4.12 3.24
C LEU A 48 -8.31 -3.74 4.59
N VAL A 49 -7.22 -4.42 4.97
CA VAL A 49 -6.49 -4.12 6.21
C VAL A 49 -5.91 -2.70 6.19
N ALA A 50 -5.31 -2.28 5.06
CA ALA A 50 -4.79 -0.92 4.94
C ALA A 50 -5.90 0.14 5.02
N MET A 51 -7.06 -0.11 4.37
CA MET A 51 -8.22 0.77 4.42
C MET A 51 -8.81 0.89 5.83
N GLN A 52 -8.97 -0.22 6.56
CA GLN A 52 -9.47 -0.19 7.94
C GLN A 52 -8.56 0.63 8.86
N SER A 53 -7.25 0.39 8.81
CA SER A 53 -6.30 1.14 9.64
C SER A 53 -6.29 2.64 9.29
N ALA A 54 -6.41 2.98 8.01
CA ALA A 54 -6.52 4.37 7.58
C ALA A 54 -7.83 5.03 8.04
N ALA A 55 -8.95 4.31 7.94
CA ALA A 55 -10.25 4.78 8.42
C ALA A 55 -10.24 5.04 9.93
N ILE A 56 -9.63 4.15 10.73
CA ILE A 56 -9.46 4.35 12.18
C ILE A 56 -8.62 5.60 12.46
N ALA A 57 -7.50 5.79 11.75
CA ALA A 57 -6.65 6.97 11.94
C ALA A 57 -7.39 8.28 11.63
N LEU A 58 -8.24 8.29 10.60
CA LEU A 58 -9.10 9.44 10.29
C LEU A 58 -10.19 9.65 11.36
N ALA A 59 -10.91 8.59 11.74
CA ALA A 59 -12.00 8.65 12.71
C ALA A 59 -11.53 9.08 14.11
N THR A 60 -10.29 8.74 14.47
CA THR A 60 -9.68 9.11 15.76
C THR A 60 -8.92 10.44 15.72
N GLY A 61 -8.96 11.18 14.60
CA GLY A 61 -8.33 12.49 14.48
C GLY A 61 -6.80 12.49 14.44
N GLN A 62 -6.17 11.35 14.14
CA GLN A 62 -4.70 11.21 14.07
C GLN A 62 -4.08 11.90 12.83
N GLY A 63 -4.92 12.40 11.92
CA GLY A 63 -4.52 13.19 10.76
C GLY A 63 -4.08 12.36 9.55
N HIS A 64 -3.94 13.05 8.41
CA HIS A 64 -3.68 12.43 7.10
C HIS A 64 -2.37 11.61 7.04
N ALA A 65 -1.34 12.02 7.79
CA ALA A 65 -0.08 11.28 7.87
C ALA A 65 -0.27 9.91 8.52
N ALA A 66 -1.00 9.84 9.64
CA ALA A 66 -1.33 8.59 10.31
C ALA A 66 -2.21 7.70 9.42
N ALA A 67 -3.15 8.28 8.67
CA ALA A 67 -3.99 7.55 7.72
C ALA A 67 -3.20 6.96 6.54
N MET A 68 -2.09 7.61 6.13
CA MET A 68 -1.28 7.17 5.00
C MET A 68 -0.27 6.06 5.36
N GLN A 69 0.20 6.03 6.61
CA GLN A 69 1.22 5.07 7.07
C GLN A 69 0.87 3.59 6.83
N PRO A 70 -0.38 3.12 7.07
CA PRO A 70 -0.76 1.75 6.79
C PRO A 70 -0.58 1.36 5.32
N PHE A 71 -0.94 2.24 4.39
CA PHE A 71 -0.75 2.02 2.95
C PHE A 71 0.73 1.96 2.60
N LEU A 72 1.54 2.88 3.12
CA LEU A 72 2.98 2.93 2.88
C LEU A 72 3.67 1.63 3.35
N SER A 73 3.33 1.15 4.54
CA SER A 73 3.88 -0.07 5.13
C SER A 73 3.55 -1.30 4.28
N LYS A 74 2.27 -1.46 3.89
CA LYS A 74 1.83 -2.59 3.06
C LYS A 74 2.39 -2.54 1.64
N ALA A 75 2.44 -1.36 1.03
CA ALA A 75 3.02 -1.19 -0.30
C ALA A 75 4.51 -1.57 -0.31
N ARG A 76 5.29 -1.12 0.69
CA ARG A 76 6.70 -1.51 0.83
C ARG A 76 6.89 -2.99 1.09
N ALA A 77 6.04 -3.61 1.92
CA ALA A 77 6.11 -5.04 2.19
C ALA A 77 5.85 -5.86 0.92
N ASN A 78 4.88 -5.44 0.10
CA ASN A 78 4.62 -6.04 -1.20
C ASN A 78 5.78 -5.86 -2.16
N ALA A 79 6.25 -4.64 -2.35
CA ALA A 79 7.42 -4.36 -3.19
C ALA A 79 8.62 -5.25 -2.83
N ARG A 80 8.92 -5.42 -1.53
CA ARG A 80 10.00 -6.31 -1.08
C ARG A 80 9.77 -7.77 -1.46
N ARG A 81 8.55 -8.29 -1.26
CA ARG A 81 8.21 -9.68 -1.63
C ARG A 81 8.31 -9.92 -3.13
N LEU A 82 7.85 -8.95 -3.93
CA LEU A 82 7.78 -9.07 -5.39
C LEU A 82 9.14 -8.92 -6.07
N ARG A 83 10.15 -8.40 -5.35
CA ARG A 83 11.55 -8.33 -5.79
C ARG A 83 12.35 -9.60 -5.45
N ALA A 84 11.88 -10.41 -4.52
CA ALA A 84 12.49 -11.68 -4.14
C ALA A 84 12.08 -12.79 -5.11
#